data_AF-C5KKZ0-F1
#
_entry.id   AF-C5KKZ0-F1
#
_cell.length_a   1.000
_cell.length_b   1.000
_cell.length_c   1.000
_cell.angle_alpha   90.00
_cell.angle_beta   90.00
_cell.angle_gamma   90.00
#
_symmetry.space_group_name_H-M   'P 1'
#
loop_
_entity.id
_entity.type
_entity.pdbx_description
1 polymer ?
#
loop_
_entity_poly.entity_id
_entity_poly.type
_entity_poly.pdbx_seq_one_letter_code
_entity_poly.pdbx_strand_id
1 'polypeptide(L)'
;MSICIDMSVCFDLVGTSFQAVGLVYTPVSVFQMLKGSIIVFSAALSVIFLKRKMYRNHWGGVIICVIALSLVGSSSIFSRDSQAVSFSAGEVITGICFIIGSQVVCASQYVVEEFLLKGGAVPPLAL
;
A
#
# COMPACT_ATOMS: atom_id res chain seq x y z
N MET A 1 8.82 22.89 7.74
CA MET A 1 7.75 22.80 6.72
C MET A 1 8.30 22.29 5.39
N SER A 2 9.25 22.97 4.75
CA SER A 2 9.90 22.45 3.53
C SER A 2 10.57 21.08 3.70
N ILE A 3 11.23 20.81 4.83
CA ILE A 3 11.93 19.53 5.04
C ILE A 3 10.98 18.32 5.18
N CYS A 4 9.73 18.56 5.62
CA CYS A 4 8.73 17.48 5.76
C CYS A 4 8.07 17.17 4.42
N ILE A 5 7.83 18.20 3.58
CA ILE A 5 7.30 18.04 2.22
C ILE A 5 8.32 17.31 1.35
N ASP A 6 9.60 17.71 1.43
CA ASP A 6 10.69 17.07 0.69
C ASP A 6 10.81 15.58 1.03
N MET A 7 10.68 15.23 2.32
CA MET A 7 10.65 13.84 2.76
C MET A 7 9.48 13.04 2.19
N SER A 8 8.25 13.59 2.15
CA SER A 8 7.10 12.93 1.52
C SER A 8 7.31 12.72 0.02
N VAL A 9 7.88 13.69 -0.67
CA VAL A 9 8.15 13.61 -2.12
C VAL A 9 9.22 12.55 -2.42
N CYS A 10 10.28 12.45 -1.61
CA CYS A 10 11.27 11.38 -1.75
C CYS A 10 10.64 9.99 -1.58
N PHE A 11 9.73 9.83 -0.60
CA PHE A 11 9.02 8.58 -0.38
C PHE A 11 8.09 8.23 -1.55
N ASP A 12 7.35 9.20 -2.08
CA ASP A 12 6.48 9.01 -3.25
C ASP A 12 7.26 8.57 -4.50
N LEU A 13 8.40 9.23 -4.78
CA LEU A 13 9.27 8.90 -5.92
C LEU A 13 9.80 7.47 -5.83
N VAL A 14 10.21 7.03 -4.64
CA VAL A 14 10.67 5.66 -4.41
C VAL A 14 9.50 4.68 -4.60
N GLY A 15 8.33 4.97 -4.00
CA GLY A 15 7.12 4.16 -4.16
C GLY A 15 6.74 3.99 -5.64
N THR A 16 6.62 5.09 -6.37
CA THR A 16 6.27 5.11 -7.79
C THR A 16 7.31 4.39 -8.66
N SER A 17 8.59 4.47 -8.32
CA SER A 17 9.66 3.75 -9.04
C SER A 17 9.55 2.24 -8.86
N PHE A 18 9.38 1.76 -7.62
CA PHE A 18 9.17 0.33 -7.33
C PHE A 18 7.87 -0.20 -7.96
N GLN A 19 6.83 0.62 -7.93
CA GLN A 19 5.55 0.36 -8.56
C GLN A 19 5.69 0.20 -10.09
N ALA A 20 6.49 1.06 -10.74
CA ALA A 20 6.75 0.99 -12.18
C ALA A 20 7.52 -0.29 -12.56
N VAL A 21 8.53 -0.67 -11.77
CA VAL A 21 9.25 -1.95 -11.96
C VAL A 21 8.28 -3.13 -11.82
N GLY A 22 7.42 -3.12 -10.80
CA GLY A 22 6.44 -4.17 -10.58
C GLY A 22 5.42 -4.35 -11.71
N LEU A 23 5.01 -3.25 -12.37
CA LEU A 23 4.11 -3.27 -13.51
C LEU A 23 4.73 -3.92 -14.77
N VAL A 24 6.05 -3.90 -14.92
CA VAL A 24 6.73 -4.55 -16.06
C VAL A 24 6.67 -6.08 -15.95
N TYR A 25 6.73 -6.60 -14.71
CA TYR A 25 6.73 -8.04 -14.44
C TYR A 25 5.34 -8.62 -14.12
N THR A 26 4.31 -7.78 -14.11
CA THR A 26 2.97 -8.16 -13.67
C THR A 26 1.91 -7.64 -14.65
N PRO A 27 0.88 -8.42 -14.98
CA PRO A 27 -0.22 -7.95 -15.80
C PRO A 27 -1.04 -6.83 -15.13
N VAL A 28 -1.62 -5.96 -15.96
CA VAL A 28 -2.34 -4.75 -15.54
C VAL A 28 -3.50 -5.04 -14.59
N SER A 29 -4.19 -6.18 -14.75
CA SER A 29 -5.28 -6.62 -13.89
C SER A 29 -4.84 -6.83 -12.43
N VAL A 30 -3.71 -7.51 -12.23
CA VAL A 30 -3.14 -7.76 -10.89
C VAL A 30 -2.61 -6.45 -10.30
N PHE A 31 -1.98 -5.60 -11.11
CA PHE A 31 -1.56 -4.27 -10.68
C PHE A 31 -2.73 -3.44 -10.12
N GLN A 32 -3.86 -3.44 -10.80
CA GLN A 32 -5.07 -2.73 -10.37
C GLN A 32 -5.67 -3.33 -9.10
N MET A 33 -5.70 -4.66 -8.97
CA MET A 33 -6.15 -5.33 -7.75
C MET A 33 -5.27 -4.98 -6.55
N LEU A 34 -3.95 -4.98 -6.74
CA LEU A 34 -3.02 -4.56 -5.70
C LEU A 34 -3.25 -3.08 -5.35
N LYS A 35 -3.51 -2.19 -6.32
CA LYS A 35 -3.83 -0.79 -6.00
C LYS A 35 -5.02 -0.62 -5.04
N GLY A 36 -5.93 -1.60 -4.95
CA GLY A 36 -6.98 -1.63 -3.92
C GLY A 36 -6.50 -2.05 -2.53
N SER A 37 -5.46 -2.90 -2.43
CA SER A 37 -4.94 -3.37 -1.15
C SER A 37 -4.16 -2.31 -0.37
N ILE A 38 -3.67 -1.26 -1.02
CA ILE A 38 -2.93 -0.16 -0.35
C ILE A 38 -3.76 0.50 0.77
N ILE A 39 -5.08 0.61 0.58
CA ILE A 39 -5.99 1.20 1.56
C ILE A 39 -6.02 0.35 2.84
N VAL A 40 -5.95 -0.97 2.70
CA VAL A 40 -5.90 -1.91 3.83
C VAL A 40 -4.58 -1.77 4.58
N PHE A 41 -3.45 -1.68 3.88
CA PHE A 41 -2.14 -1.47 4.51
C PHE A 41 -2.03 -0.12 5.22
N SER A 42 -2.54 0.95 4.60
CA SER A 42 -2.58 2.29 5.21
C SER A 42 -3.45 2.31 6.46
N ALA A 43 -4.64 1.69 6.41
CA ALA A 43 -5.51 1.56 7.59
C ALA A 43 -4.84 0.76 8.72
N ALA A 44 -4.15 -0.33 8.40
CA ALA A 44 -3.43 -1.13 9.38
C ALA A 44 -2.26 -0.37 10.03
N LEU A 45 -1.45 0.32 9.22
CA LEU A 45 -0.34 1.16 9.71
C LEU A 45 -0.83 2.33 10.55
N SER A 46 -1.93 2.98 10.16
CA SER A 46 -2.53 4.08 10.92
C SER A 46 -2.98 3.63 12.32
N VAL A 47 -3.54 2.42 12.45
CA VAL A 47 -3.91 1.84 13.75
C VAL A 47 -2.68 1.53 14.62
N ILE A 48 -1.59 1.08 14.02
CA ILE A 48 -0.33 0.75 14.73
C ILE A 48 0.40 2.03 15.17
N PHE A 49 0.54 3.02 14.30
CA PHE A 49 1.33 4.23 14.54
C PHE A 49 0.61 5.24 15.43
N LEU A 50 -0.71 5.42 15.29
CA LEU A 50 -1.42 6.45 16.04
C LEU A 50 -1.78 6.04 17.48
N LYS A 51 -1.51 4.77 17.87
CA LYS A 51 -1.57 4.24 19.25
C LYS A 51 -2.69 4.82 20.14
N ARG A 52 -3.88 5.09 19.58
CA ARG A 52 -5.02 5.47 20.40
C ARG A 52 -5.37 4.27 21.29
N LYS A 53 -5.65 4.53 22.58
CA LYS A 53 -6.14 3.51 23.53
C LYS A 53 -7.26 2.70 22.88
N MET A 54 -6.99 1.43 22.59
CA MET A 54 -7.92 0.54 21.91
C MET A 54 -9.12 0.25 22.81
N TYR A 55 -10.25 0.87 22.51
CA TYR A 55 -11.57 0.33 22.86
C TYR A 55 -11.84 -0.91 22.00
N ARG A 56 -12.60 -1.88 22.55
CA ARG A 56 -12.91 -3.22 21.99
C ARG A 56 -13.32 -3.24 20.51
N ASN A 57 -13.80 -2.12 19.96
CA ASN A 57 -14.17 -1.96 18.55
C ASN A 57 -12.98 -1.93 17.56
N HIS A 58 -11.76 -1.55 17.97
CA HIS A 58 -10.60 -1.49 17.06
C HIS A 58 -10.07 -2.86 16.66
N TRP A 59 -10.35 -3.89 17.46
CA TRP A 59 -9.93 -5.27 17.20
C TRP A 59 -10.59 -5.85 15.93
N GLY A 60 -11.82 -5.42 15.64
CA GLY A 60 -12.53 -5.82 14.41
C GLY A 60 -11.80 -5.38 13.13
N GLY A 61 -11.22 -4.17 13.14
CA GLY A 61 -10.41 -3.67 12.02
C GLY A 61 -9.13 -4.48 11.81
N VAL A 62 -8.44 -4.83 12.91
CA VAL A 62 -7.20 -5.65 12.83
C VAL A 62 -7.50 -7.05 12.30
N ILE A 63 -8.56 -7.70 12.77
CA ILE A 63 -8.95 -9.04 12.30
C ILE A 63 -9.32 -9.00 10.81
N ILE A 64 -10.12 -8.02 10.39
CA ILE A 64 -10.47 -7.82 8.97
C ILE A 64 -9.22 -7.60 8.10
N CYS A 65 -8.22 -6.85 8.59
CA CYS A 65 -6.97 -6.65 7.86
C CYS A 65 -6.19 -7.96 7.66
N VAL A 66 -6.08 -8.79 8.71
CA VAL A 66 -5.40 -10.09 8.63
C VAL A 66 -6.12 -11.02 7.64
N ILE A 67 -7.46 -11.04 7.65
CA ILE A 67 -8.26 -11.81 6.70
C ILE A 67 -8.04 -11.30 5.26
N ALA A 68 -8.06 -9.98 5.04
CA ALA A 68 -7.84 -9.39 3.71
C ALA A 68 -6.45 -9.71 3.15
N LEU A 69 -5.39 -9.62 3.96
CA LEU A 69 -4.02 -9.98 3.56
C LEU A 69 -3.90 -11.46 3.19
N SER A 70 -4.54 -12.33 3.99
CA SER A 70 -4.53 -13.77 3.75
C SER A 70 -5.28 -14.14 2.46
N LEU A 71 -6.39 -13.46 2.18
CA LEU A 71 -7.21 -13.69 0.99
C LEU A 71 -6.51 -13.19 -0.29
N VAL A 72 -5.88 -12.01 -0.25
CA VAL A 72 -5.12 -11.46 -1.40
C VAL A 72 -3.90 -12.32 -1.72
N GLY A 73 -3.20 -12.81 -0.68
CA GLY A 73 -2.12 -13.78 -0.87
C GLY A 73 -2.62 -15.07 -1.54
N SER A 74 -3.76 -15.58 -1.10
CA SER A 74 -4.35 -16.81 -1.64
C SER A 74 -4.86 -16.64 -3.08
N SER A 75 -5.48 -15.50 -3.42
CA SER A 75 -6.01 -15.25 -4.76
C SER A 75 -4.91 -15.09 -5.81
N SER A 76 -3.75 -14.54 -5.44
CA SER A 76 -2.59 -14.44 -6.34
C SER A 76 -2.10 -15.79 -6.86
N ILE A 77 -2.29 -16.85 -6.06
CA ILE A 77 -1.93 -18.22 -6.42
C ILE A 77 -3.00 -18.84 -7.34
N PHE A 78 -4.26 -18.42 -7.22
CA PHE A 78 -5.39 -19.01 -7.95
C PHE A 78 -5.62 -18.36 -9.33
N SER A 79 -5.38 -17.05 -9.47
CA SER A 79 -5.56 -16.31 -10.74
C SER A 79 -4.49 -16.60 -11.80
N ARG A 80 -3.65 -17.63 -11.61
CA ARG A 80 -2.54 -18.02 -12.50
C ARG A 80 -3.01 -18.61 -13.83
N ASP A 81 -4.18 -19.23 -13.86
CA ASP A 81 -4.68 -20.00 -15.01
C ASP A 81 -5.39 -19.11 -16.06
N SER A 82 -5.88 -17.94 -15.66
CA SER A 82 -6.81 -17.15 -16.47
C SER A 82 -6.17 -16.01 -17.28
N GLN A 83 -4.84 -15.92 -17.36
CA GLN A 83 -4.18 -14.77 -17.99
C GLN A 83 -3.68 -15.06 -19.41
N ALA A 84 -4.08 -14.20 -20.35
CA ALA A 84 -3.76 -14.29 -21.77
C ALA A 84 -2.27 -14.01 -22.11
N VAL A 85 -1.48 -13.54 -21.15
CA VAL A 85 -0.04 -13.26 -21.30
C VAL A 85 0.74 -14.27 -20.46
N SER A 86 1.65 -15.01 -21.11
CA SER A 86 2.52 -15.99 -20.44
C SER A 86 3.64 -15.30 -19.65
N PHE A 87 3.33 -14.82 -18.46
CA PHE A 87 4.36 -14.47 -17.48
C PHE A 87 4.78 -15.71 -16.69
N SER A 88 6.08 -15.90 -16.46
CA SER A 88 6.52 -16.99 -15.60
C SER A 88 6.06 -16.75 -14.16
N ALA A 89 5.75 -17.82 -13.43
CA ALA A 89 5.34 -17.74 -12.03
C ALA A 89 6.35 -16.97 -11.16
N GLY A 90 7.64 -17.13 -11.44
CA GLY A 90 8.69 -16.41 -10.72
C GLY A 90 8.62 -14.90 -10.95
N GLU A 91 8.40 -14.47 -12.19
CA GLU A 91 8.35 -13.05 -12.56
C GLU A 91 7.14 -12.35 -11.93
N VAL A 92 5.97 -12.97 -11.99
CA VAL A 92 4.75 -12.42 -11.38
C VAL A 92 4.90 -12.31 -9.87
N ILE A 93 5.45 -13.32 -9.20
CA ILE A 93 5.64 -13.28 -7.74
C ILE A 93 6.63 -12.17 -7.38
N THR A 94 7.75 -12.06 -8.09
CA THR A 94 8.71 -10.97 -7.87
C THR A 94 8.06 -9.61 -8.12
N GLY A 95 7.27 -9.45 -9.19
CA GLY A 95 6.52 -8.23 -9.47
C GLY A 95 5.53 -7.87 -8.36
N ILE A 96 4.77 -8.84 -7.86
CA ILE A 96 3.85 -8.65 -6.72
C ILE A 96 4.62 -8.20 -5.47
N CYS A 97 5.77 -8.79 -5.17
CA CYS A 97 6.61 -8.36 -4.03
C CYS A 97 7.06 -6.91 -4.15
N PHE A 98 7.49 -6.48 -5.35
CA PHE A 98 7.86 -5.08 -5.62
C PHE A 98 6.65 -4.14 -5.47
N ILE A 99 5.48 -4.53 -5.99
CA ILE A 99 4.26 -3.72 -5.88
C ILE A 99 3.82 -3.60 -4.41
N ILE A 100 3.77 -4.69 -3.64
CA ILE A 100 3.41 -4.64 -2.22
C ILE A 100 4.42 -3.77 -1.45
N GLY A 101 5.71 -3.89 -1.73
CA GLY A 101 6.74 -3.02 -1.17
C GLY A 101 6.47 -1.54 -1.44
N SER A 102 6.14 -1.18 -2.69
CA SER A 102 5.78 0.21 -3.04
C SER A 102 4.55 0.71 -2.28
N GLN A 103 3.57 -0.16 -2.04
CA GLN A 103 2.34 0.22 -1.35
C GLN A 103 2.55 0.53 0.12
N VAL A 104 3.48 -0.17 0.78
CA VAL A 104 3.85 0.15 2.16
C VAL A 104 4.48 1.54 2.24
N VAL A 105 5.31 1.91 1.26
CA VAL A 105 5.94 3.25 1.17
C VAL A 105 4.88 4.33 0.98
N CYS A 106 4.00 4.20 -0.02
CA CYS A 106 2.90 5.15 -0.23
C CYS A 106 1.92 5.19 0.96
N ALA A 107 1.58 4.06 1.57
CA ALA A 107 0.74 4.02 2.76
C ALA A 107 1.36 4.78 3.93
N SER A 108 2.68 4.68 4.11
CA SER A 108 3.41 5.43 5.13
C SER A 108 3.36 6.93 4.87
N GLN A 109 3.48 7.37 3.62
CA GLN A 109 3.31 8.77 3.24
C GLN A 109 1.91 9.28 3.57
N TYR A 110 0.85 8.52 3.26
CA TYR A 110 -0.52 8.92 3.59
C TYR A 110 -0.72 9.13 5.10
N VAL A 111 -0.12 8.27 5.94
CA VAL A 111 -0.17 8.42 7.40
C VAL A 111 0.61 9.64 7.87
N VAL A 112 1.77 9.93 7.28
CA VAL A 112 2.58 11.13 7.58
C VAL A 112 1.81 12.40 7.20
N GLU A 113 1.17 12.43 6.04
CA GLU A 113 0.32 13.54 5.60
C GLU A 113 -0.88 13.73 6.52
N GLU A 114 -1.55 12.64 6.93
CA GLU A 114 -2.66 12.69 7.87
C GLU A 114 -2.23 13.27 9.24
N PHE A 115 -1.03 12.89 9.71
CA PHE A 115 -0.47 13.40 10.94
C PHE A 115 -0.14 14.90 10.87
N LEU A 116 0.46 15.34 9.75
CA LEU A 116 0.78 16.75 9.50
C LEU A 116 -0.48 17.63 9.41
N LEU A 117 -1.54 17.15 8.74
CA LEU A 117 -2.82 17.84 8.62
C LEU A 117 -3.52 17.99 9.98
N LYS A 118 -3.53 16.95 10.81
CA LYS A 118 -4.07 17.02 12.17
C LYS A 118 -3.29 17.98 13.08
N GLY A 119 -2.03 18.24 12.78
CA GLY A 119 -1.18 19.21 13.48
C GLY A 119 -1.44 20.68 13.14
N GLY A 120 -2.36 20.99 12.22
CA GLY A 120 -2.71 22.37 11.84
C GLY A 120 -1.66 23.10 10.99
N ALA A 121 -0.68 22.39 10.43
CA ALA A 121 0.49 22.99 9.80
C ALA A 121 0.33 23.38 8.32
N VAL A 122 -0.69 22.92 7.59
CA VAL A 122 -0.84 23.17 6.14
C VAL A 122 -2.32 23.29 5.70
N PRO A 123 -2.70 24.28 4.88
CA PRO A 123 -3.95 24.25 4.13
C PRO A 123 -3.89 23.17 3.03
N PRO A 124 -5.00 22.46 2.73
CA PRO A 124 -5.04 21.30 1.83
C PRO A 124 -4.76 21.61 0.35
N LEU A 125 -4.52 22.88 -0.01
CA LEU A 125 -4.23 23.35 -1.38
C LEU A 125 -2.73 23.42 -1.71
N ALA A 126 -1.84 23.15 -0.74
CA ALA A 126 -0.38 23.16 -0.93
C ALA A 126 0.24 21.75 -0.96
N LEU A 127 -0.60 20.72 -1.10
CA LEU A 127 -0.23 19.31 -1.24
C LEU A 127 -0.38 18.87 -2.70
#